data_AF-A0A821YVK1-F1
#
_entry.id   AF-A0A821YVK1-F1
#
_cell.length_a   1.000
_cell.length_b   1.000
_cell.length_c   1.000
_cell.angle_alpha   90.00
_cell.angle_beta   90.00
_cell.angle_gamma   90.00
#
_symmetry.space_group_name_H-M   'P 1'
#
loop_
_entity.id
_entity.type
_entity.pdbx_description
1 polymer ?
#
loop_
_entity_poly.entity_id
_entity_poly.type
_entity_poly.pdbx_seq_one_letter_code
_entity_poly.pdbx_strand_id
1 'polypeptide(L)'
;MDDQKNLKQDVYGWGAVGHNIIVRLAQSQLIDSTSEWIRSLTSWNFNGNLSAIASWADDILYPDTNPTDYRNWQWSRELHYVIIPDWSCEYKAERDCIDDRCIVGAIKNYTKRLETELDNIQQKEAFYFLIHFMGDIHQPLHAGFRSDRGGNSILGYFMNETSQTNLHTLWDSGLIMMRLQRDFQQNISHYYDHIYQLMLNQSSLS
;
A
#
# COMPACT_ATOMS: atom_id res chain seq x y z
N MET A 1 30.46 -23.41 0.09
CA MET A 1 30.80 -21.98 0.08
C MET A 1 29.86 -21.37 -0.95
N ASP A 2 28.58 -21.29 -0.62
CA ASP A 2 27.95 -20.28 0.23
C ASP A 2 27.63 -19.05 -0.62
N ASP A 3 26.42 -19.08 -1.19
CA ASP A 3 25.81 -17.95 -1.88
C ASP A 3 24.28 -18.02 -1.66
N GLN A 4 23.88 -18.18 -0.39
CA GLN A 4 22.54 -17.81 0.05
C GLN A 4 22.50 -16.27 0.14
N LYS A 5 22.25 -15.60 -0.99
CA LYS A 5 21.79 -14.22 -0.94
C LYS A 5 20.45 -14.20 -0.23
N ASN A 6 20.48 -13.72 1.02
CA ASN A 6 19.33 -13.35 1.84
C ASN A 6 18.23 -12.71 0.98
N LEU A 7 17.19 -13.48 0.68
CA LEU A 7 15.90 -12.93 0.26
C LEU A 7 15.33 -12.26 1.50
N LYS A 8 15.61 -10.95 1.63
CA LYS A 8 14.86 -10.08 2.54
C LYS A 8 13.39 -10.20 2.15
N GLN A 9 12.60 -10.54 3.14
CA GLN A 9 11.20 -10.82 2.96
C GLN A 9 10.45 -9.51 3.17
N ASP A 10 9.84 -9.04 2.09
CA ASP A 10 9.14 -7.78 2.04
C ASP A 10 7.67 -8.09 1.73
N VAL A 11 6.81 -7.79 2.71
CA VAL A 11 5.36 -7.70 2.53
C VAL A 11 5.14 -6.28 2.04
N TYR A 12 5.01 -6.11 0.73
CA TYR A 12 4.63 -4.83 0.14
C TYR A 12 3.13 -4.81 0.04
N GLY A 13 2.51 -3.66 0.29
CA GLY A 13 1.16 -3.34 -0.13
C GLY A 13 0.83 -3.76 -1.55
N TRP A 14 -0.30 -3.24 -2.05
CA TRP A 14 -0.35 -3.01 -3.49
C TRP A 14 0.99 -2.44 -3.96
N GLY A 15 1.60 -2.96 -5.02
CA GLY A 15 2.88 -2.41 -5.48
C GLY A 15 2.72 -0.93 -5.83
N ALA A 16 3.82 -0.23 -6.08
CA ALA A 16 3.80 1.22 -6.34
C ALA A 16 2.72 1.68 -7.35
N VAL A 17 2.45 0.86 -8.38
CA VAL A 17 1.40 1.13 -9.36
C VAL A 17 -0.02 1.02 -8.78
N GLY A 18 -0.28 0.01 -7.95
CA GLY A 18 -1.58 -0.16 -7.29
C GLY A 18 -1.86 0.97 -6.31
N HIS A 19 -0.91 1.33 -5.45
CA HIS A 19 -1.03 2.52 -4.59
C HIS A 19 -1.28 3.79 -5.40
N ASN A 20 -0.53 4.00 -6.49
CA ASN A 20 -0.70 5.15 -7.37
C ASN A 20 -2.15 5.26 -7.90
N ILE A 21 -2.71 4.16 -8.39
CA ILE A 21 -4.08 4.11 -8.92
C ILE A 21 -5.09 4.41 -7.80
N ILE A 22 -4.96 3.74 -6.65
CA ILE A 22 -5.88 3.90 -5.51
C ILE A 22 -5.93 5.36 -5.04
N VAL A 23 -4.78 5.99 -4.81
CA VAL A 23 -4.77 7.36 -4.30
C VAL A 23 -5.24 8.38 -5.36
N ARG A 24 -5.05 8.12 -6.66
CA ARG A 24 -5.62 8.96 -7.72
C ARG A 24 -7.15 8.88 -7.73
N LEU A 25 -7.71 7.68 -7.57
CA LEU A 25 -9.15 7.49 -7.48
C LEU A 25 -9.72 8.17 -6.24
N ALA A 26 -9.05 8.06 -5.10
CA ALA A 26 -9.43 8.79 -3.89
C ALA A 26 -9.35 10.31 -4.10
N GLN A 27 -8.26 10.80 -4.71
CA GLN A 27 -8.04 12.22 -4.98
C GLN A 27 -9.15 12.82 -5.87
N SER A 28 -9.65 12.06 -6.85
CA SER A 28 -10.74 12.50 -7.74
C SER A 28 -12.08 12.72 -7.05
N GLN A 29 -12.24 12.23 -5.81
CA GLN A 29 -13.47 12.28 -5.02
C GLN A 29 -13.40 13.27 -3.85
N LEU A 30 -12.26 13.95 -3.68
CA LEU A 30 -12.09 14.91 -2.59
C LEU A 30 -12.88 16.19 -2.84
N ILE A 31 -13.45 16.73 -1.77
CA ILE A 31 -14.01 18.09 -1.78
C ILE A 31 -12.88 19.13 -1.82
N ASP A 32 -13.22 20.35 -2.23
CA ASP A 32 -12.26 21.44 -2.43
C ASP A 32 -11.46 21.75 -1.16
N SER A 33 -12.11 21.83 0.00
CA SER A 33 -11.44 22.13 1.27
C SER A 33 -10.41 21.07 1.65
N THR A 34 -10.68 19.79 1.38
CA THR A 34 -9.72 18.70 1.63
C THR A 34 -8.56 18.77 0.64
N SER A 35 -8.85 19.11 -0.63
CA SER A 35 -7.81 19.28 -1.65
C SER A 35 -6.88 20.46 -1.33
N GLU A 36 -7.40 21.58 -0.84
CA GLU A 36 -6.62 22.73 -0.37
C GLU A 36 -5.76 22.38 0.83
N TRP A 37 -6.32 21.68 1.82
CA TRP A 37 -5.57 21.22 2.99
C TRP A 37 -4.40 20.30 2.57
N ILE A 38 -4.63 19.33 1.67
CA ILE A 38 -3.58 18.47 1.14
C ILE A 38 -2.50 19.26 0.39
N ARG A 39 -2.86 20.28 -0.40
CA ARG A 39 -1.87 21.16 -1.06
C ARG A 39 -1.03 21.92 -0.04
N SER A 40 -1.61 22.33 1.09
CA SER A 40 -0.87 23.00 2.17
C SER A 40 0.07 22.06 2.92
N LEU A 41 -0.27 20.77 3.00
CA LEU A 41 0.49 19.75 3.73
C LEU A 41 1.64 19.14 2.91
N THR A 42 1.40 18.94 1.61
CA THR A 42 2.38 18.33 0.70
C THR A 42 3.47 19.31 0.30
N SER A 43 4.66 18.77 -0.04
CA SER A 43 5.75 19.61 -0.54
C SER A 43 5.33 20.34 -1.83
N TRP A 44 5.82 21.57 -2.02
CA TRP A 44 5.46 22.43 -3.16
C TRP A 44 5.63 21.75 -4.53
N ASN A 45 6.64 20.88 -4.67
CA ASN A 45 6.95 20.14 -5.90
C ASN A 45 5.92 19.02 -6.20
N PHE A 46 5.17 18.57 -5.19
CA PHE A 46 4.05 17.64 -5.38
C PHE A 46 2.73 18.38 -5.60
N ASN A 47 2.58 19.60 -5.08
CA ASN A 47 1.40 20.46 -5.27
C ASN A 47 0.07 19.72 -5.05
N GLY A 48 0.00 18.93 -3.96
CA GLY A 48 -1.15 18.11 -3.61
C GLY A 48 -1.33 16.83 -4.42
N ASN A 49 -0.43 16.47 -5.34
CA ASN A 49 -0.51 15.21 -6.08
C ASN A 49 -0.26 14.01 -5.15
N LEU A 50 -1.33 13.29 -4.78
CA LEU A 50 -1.24 12.14 -3.87
C LEU A 50 -0.48 10.96 -4.50
N SER A 51 -0.53 10.85 -5.82
CA SER A 51 0.16 9.76 -6.54
C SER A 51 1.69 9.81 -6.38
N ALA A 52 2.25 10.98 -6.09
CA ALA A 52 3.68 11.18 -5.86
C ALA A 52 4.16 10.74 -4.47
N ILE A 53 3.22 10.49 -3.54
CA ILE A 53 3.50 10.11 -2.15
C ILE A 53 2.90 8.76 -1.79
N ALA A 54 2.21 8.10 -2.74
CA ALA A 54 1.46 6.88 -2.54
C ALA A 54 2.32 5.73 -1.99
N SER A 55 3.57 5.63 -2.45
CA SER A 55 4.52 4.58 -2.05
C SER A 55 5.44 4.99 -0.90
N TRP A 56 5.29 6.21 -0.36
CA TRP A 56 6.27 6.74 0.60
C TRP A 56 6.48 5.83 1.82
N ALA A 57 5.40 5.24 2.36
CA ALA A 57 5.50 4.38 3.55
C ALA A 57 6.29 3.08 3.29
N ASP A 58 6.28 2.56 2.07
CA ASP A 58 7.17 1.47 1.66
C ASP A 58 8.58 1.99 1.41
N ASP A 59 8.71 3.08 0.63
CA ASP A 59 9.98 3.64 0.19
C ASP A 59 10.89 4.01 1.38
N ILE A 60 10.34 4.51 2.49
CA ILE A 60 11.15 4.85 3.67
C ILE A 60 11.82 3.65 4.33
N LEU A 61 11.39 2.43 4.05
CA LEU A 61 11.90 1.20 4.66
C LEU A 61 13.17 0.65 4.00
N TYR A 62 13.60 1.21 2.85
CA TYR A 62 14.67 0.65 2.04
C TYR A 62 15.85 1.60 1.85
N PRO A 63 17.08 1.07 1.76
CA PRO A 63 18.28 1.89 1.55
C PRO A 63 18.32 2.56 0.17
N ASP A 64 17.68 1.99 -0.86
CA ASP A 64 17.75 2.54 -2.22
C ASP A 64 16.90 3.81 -2.36
N THR A 65 15.84 3.94 -1.56
CA THR A 65 14.87 5.02 -1.55
C THR A 65 15.02 5.95 -0.33
N ASN A 66 15.55 5.45 0.80
CA ASN A 66 15.86 6.22 2.01
C ASN A 66 17.24 5.84 2.60
N PRO A 67 18.35 6.13 1.88
CA PRO A 67 19.69 5.64 2.21
C PRO A 67 20.20 6.11 3.58
N THR A 68 19.73 7.25 4.06
CA THR A 68 20.23 7.90 5.28
C THR A 68 19.50 7.45 6.54
N ASP A 69 18.23 7.06 6.43
CA ASP A 69 17.36 6.95 7.61
C ASP A 69 16.49 5.69 7.65
N TYR A 70 16.53 4.80 6.64
CA TYR A 70 15.61 3.66 6.56
C TYR A 70 15.56 2.77 7.82
N ARG A 71 16.67 2.67 8.55
CA ARG A 71 16.76 1.89 9.79
C ARG A 71 15.85 2.42 10.89
N ASN A 72 15.61 3.72 10.94
CA ASN A 72 14.74 4.35 11.94
C ASN A 72 13.25 4.17 11.62
N TRP A 73 12.90 3.68 10.43
CA TRP A 73 11.52 3.43 10.00
C TRP A 73 11.11 1.96 10.09
N GLN A 74 12.02 1.04 10.44
CA GLN A 74 11.73 -0.39 10.43
C GLN A 74 10.59 -0.81 11.38
N TRP A 75 10.29 0.01 12.39
CA TRP A 75 9.16 -0.20 13.29
C TRP A 75 7.81 -0.16 12.58
N SER A 76 7.70 0.53 11.44
CA SER A 76 6.43 0.66 10.71
C SER A 76 6.11 -0.55 9.84
N ARG A 77 7.06 -1.48 9.62
CA ARG A 77 6.84 -2.68 8.77
C ARG A 77 5.62 -3.49 9.16
N GLU A 78 5.41 -3.70 10.45
CA GLU A 78 4.27 -4.48 10.98
C GLU A 78 2.93 -3.76 10.78
N LEU A 79 2.94 -2.47 10.46
CA LEU A 79 1.73 -1.66 10.26
C LEU A 79 1.15 -1.82 8.85
N HIS A 80 1.87 -2.45 7.92
CA HIS A 80 1.37 -2.67 6.57
C HIS A 80 0.37 -3.83 6.51
N TYR A 81 0.32 -4.73 7.50
CA TYR A 81 -0.50 -5.93 7.40
C TYR A 81 -1.12 -6.33 8.74
N VAL A 82 -1.95 -7.36 8.69
CA VAL A 82 -2.45 -8.11 9.84
C VAL A 82 -2.34 -9.59 9.54
N ILE A 83 -1.84 -10.36 10.51
CA ILE A 83 -1.69 -11.80 10.36
C ILE A 83 -2.89 -12.50 11.01
N ILE A 84 -3.62 -13.27 10.22
CA ILE A 84 -4.79 -14.02 10.65
C ILE A 84 -4.40 -15.51 10.82
N PRO A 85 -4.97 -16.25 11.80
CA PRO A 85 -4.76 -17.68 11.91
C PRO A 85 -5.18 -18.41 10.66
N ASP A 86 -4.35 -19.35 10.25
CA ASP A 86 -4.55 -20.20 9.08
C ASP A 86 -5.97 -20.79 9.07
N TRP A 87 -6.59 -20.77 7.89
CA TRP A 87 -7.92 -21.34 7.62
C TRP A 87 -9.10 -20.69 8.37
N SER A 88 -8.88 -19.68 9.22
CA SER A 88 -9.99 -19.01 9.92
C SER A 88 -10.75 -18.03 9.02
N CYS A 89 -10.04 -17.35 8.10
CA CYS A 89 -10.56 -16.27 7.25
C CYS A 89 -11.40 -15.22 8.02
N GLU A 90 -11.15 -15.07 9.32
CA GLU A 90 -11.92 -14.24 10.23
C GLU A 90 -10.93 -13.37 11.01
N TYR A 91 -11.08 -12.05 10.93
CA TYR A 91 -10.30 -11.11 11.73
C TYR A 91 -10.92 -10.91 13.11
N LYS A 92 -10.10 -10.95 14.16
CA LYS A 92 -10.47 -10.58 15.54
C LYS A 92 -9.42 -9.64 16.11
N ALA A 93 -9.82 -8.41 16.42
CA ALA A 93 -8.91 -7.36 16.85
C ALA A 93 -8.05 -7.78 18.06
N GLU A 94 -8.67 -8.41 19.07
CA GLU A 94 -8.00 -8.82 20.30
C GLU A 94 -6.96 -9.94 20.09
N ARG A 95 -7.09 -10.71 19.00
CA ARG A 95 -6.21 -11.82 18.67
C ARG A 95 -5.15 -11.44 17.64
N ASP A 96 -5.55 -10.66 16.62
CA ASP A 96 -4.77 -10.45 15.40
C ASP A 96 -4.06 -9.09 15.38
N CYS A 97 -4.52 -8.12 16.18
CA CYS A 97 -3.98 -6.76 16.24
C CYS A 97 -3.61 -6.37 17.67
N ILE A 98 -2.76 -7.18 18.29
CA ILE A 98 -2.32 -6.97 19.67
C ILE A 98 -1.63 -5.60 19.78
N ASP A 99 -1.99 -4.83 20.81
CA ASP A 99 -1.49 -3.48 21.08
C ASP A 99 -1.67 -2.48 19.92
N ASP A 100 -2.69 -2.68 19.07
CA ASP A 100 -2.91 -1.90 17.84
C ASP A 100 -1.69 -1.93 16.87
N ARG A 101 -0.78 -2.90 17.01
CA ARG A 101 0.39 -3.11 16.14
C ARG A 101 0.06 -3.95 14.92
N CYS A 102 -0.86 -3.46 14.11
CA CYS A 102 -1.19 -4.00 12.80
C CYS A 102 -1.79 -2.89 11.94
N ILE A 103 -2.11 -3.17 10.68
CA ILE A 103 -2.71 -2.19 9.77
C ILE A 103 -4.02 -1.57 10.26
N VAL A 104 -4.90 -2.35 10.89
CA VAL A 104 -6.17 -1.84 11.43
C VAL A 104 -5.91 -0.81 12.55
N GLY A 105 -4.99 -1.13 13.46
CA GLY A 105 -4.56 -0.24 14.53
C GLY A 105 -3.82 0.99 14.01
N ALA A 106 -3.01 0.83 12.97
CA ALA A 106 -2.33 1.93 12.28
C ALA A 106 -3.31 2.91 11.67
N ILE A 107 -4.31 2.44 10.92
CA ILE A 107 -5.36 3.29 10.34
C ILE A 107 -6.07 4.07 11.45
N LYS A 108 -6.52 3.39 12.51
CA LYS A 108 -7.16 4.03 13.68
C LYS A 108 -6.26 5.11 14.30
N ASN A 109 -4.98 4.82 14.51
CA ASN A 109 -4.03 5.75 15.09
C ASN A 109 -3.81 6.98 14.19
N TYR A 110 -3.50 6.78 12.91
CA TYR A 110 -3.17 7.88 12.01
C TYR A 110 -4.39 8.73 11.65
N THR A 111 -5.59 8.13 11.57
CA THR A 111 -6.85 8.90 11.53
C THR A 111 -6.96 9.77 12.78
N LYS A 112 -6.76 9.21 13.98
CA LYS A 112 -6.90 9.99 15.22
C LYS A 112 -5.89 11.11 15.33
N ARG A 113 -4.65 10.86 14.91
CA ARG A 113 -3.57 11.84 14.86
C ARG A 113 -3.92 13.05 13.97
N LEU A 114 -4.55 12.81 12.82
CA LEU A 114 -4.98 13.89 11.91
C LEU A 114 -6.16 14.72 12.44
N GLU A 115 -6.89 14.23 13.45
CA GLU A 115 -7.93 14.99 14.15
C GLU A 115 -7.36 15.86 15.29
N THR A 116 -6.08 15.70 15.63
CA THR A 116 -5.43 16.44 16.72
C THR A 116 -4.50 17.52 16.19
N GLU A 117 -4.17 18.50 17.04
CA GLU A 117 -3.12 19.47 16.73
C GLU A 117 -1.75 18.79 16.77
N LEU A 118 -1.13 18.68 15.60
CA LEU A 118 0.22 18.14 15.41
C LEU A 118 1.11 19.21 14.81
N ASP A 119 2.43 19.06 14.98
CA ASP A 119 3.35 19.80 14.13
C ASP A 119 3.24 19.36 12.67
N ASN A 120 3.70 20.21 11.75
CA ASN A 120 3.56 19.99 10.31
C ASN A 120 4.24 18.68 9.85
N ILE A 121 5.33 18.25 10.49
CA ILE A 121 6.05 17.03 10.11
C ILE A 121 5.20 15.81 10.50
N GLN A 122 4.76 15.77 11.75
CA GLN A 122 3.91 14.70 12.26
C GLN A 122 2.58 14.58 11.53
N GLN A 123 1.96 15.72 11.17
CA GLN A 123 0.72 15.73 10.40
C GLN A 123 0.94 15.15 9.00
N LYS A 124 2.06 15.50 8.36
CA LYS A 124 2.42 15.01 7.03
C LYS A 124 2.67 13.50 7.04
N GLU A 125 3.48 13.02 7.98
CA GLU A 125 3.74 11.59 8.16
C GLU A 125 2.44 10.82 8.41
N ALA A 126 1.59 11.34 9.31
CA ALA A 126 0.31 10.70 9.61
C ALA A 126 -0.58 10.58 8.37
N PHE A 127 -0.64 11.63 7.55
CA PHE A 127 -1.39 11.61 6.30
C PHE A 127 -0.80 10.61 5.29
N TYR A 128 0.52 10.58 5.14
CA TYR A 128 1.21 9.74 4.16
C TYR A 128 1.06 8.25 4.52
N PHE A 129 1.19 7.91 5.80
CA PHE A 129 0.88 6.57 6.30
C PHE A 129 -0.59 6.20 6.08
N LEU A 130 -1.53 7.09 6.41
CA LEU A 130 -2.96 6.79 6.30
C LEU A 130 -3.38 6.46 4.87
N ILE A 131 -2.96 7.26 3.88
CA ILE A 131 -3.33 6.99 2.47
C ILE A 131 -2.72 5.69 1.95
N HIS A 132 -1.53 5.32 2.43
CA HIS A 132 -0.86 4.09 2.06
C HIS A 132 -1.57 2.88 2.68
N PHE A 133 -1.81 2.89 3.99
CA PHE A 133 -2.48 1.80 4.70
C PHE A 133 -3.93 1.59 4.24
N MET A 134 -4.62 2.64 3.80
CA MET A 134 -5.92 2.48 3.15
C MET A 134 -5.83 1.67 1.85
N GLY A 135 -4.69 1.69 1.14
CA GLY A 135 -4.42 0.77 0.04
C GLY A 135 -4.17 -0.65 0.53
N ASP A 136 -3.20 -0.80 1.42
CA ASP A 136 -2.72 -2.11 1.92
C ASP A 136 -3.84 -2.96 2.51
N ILE A 137 -4.73 -2.37 3.30
CA ILE A 137 -5.81 -3.13 3.96
C ILE A 137 -6.78 -3.76 2.95
N HIS A 138 -6.83 -3.24 1.71
CA HIS A 138 -7.63 -3.77 0.62
C HIS A 138 -6.88 -4.78 -0.26
N GLN A 139 -5.57 -5.00 -0.03
CA GLN A 139 -4.82 -6.09 -0.65
C GLN A 139 -5.11 -7.37 0.17
N PRO A 140 -5.81 -8.39 -0.36
CA PRO A 140 -6.27 -9.53 0.44
C PRO A 140 -5.19 -10.26 1.25
N LEU A 141 -3.97 -10.37 0.72
CA LEU A 141 -2.86 -11.05 1.36
C LEU A 141 -2.14 -10.22 2.43
N HIS A 142 -2.49 -8.94 2.59
CA HIS A 142 -2.15 -8.12 3.76
C HIS A 142 -3.00 -8.50 4.98
N ALA A 143 -4.08 -9.24 4.78
CA ALA A 143 -4.85 -9.92 5.82
C ALA A 143 -4.70 -11.45 5.69
N GLY A 144 -3.47 -11.90 5.41
CA GLY A 144 -3.17 -13.29 5.07
C GLY A 144 -2.79 -14.17 6.26
N PHE A 145 -2.42 -15.42 5.94
CA PHE A 145 -2.12 -16.44 6.95
C PHE A 145 -0.73 -16.26 7.57
N ARG A 146 -0.59 -16.77 8.79
CA ARG A 146 0.67 -16.70 9.54
C ARG A 146 1.72 -17.62 8.95
N SER A 147 1.36 -18.85 8.63
CA SER A 147 2.32 -19.87 8.22
C SER A 147 3.00 -19.56 6.90
N ASP A 148 2.30 -18.90 5.97
CA ASP A 148 2.81 -18.52 4.67
C ASP A 148 3.25 -17.05 4.57
N ARG A 149 3.15 -16.30 5.67
CA ARG A 149 3.48 -14.88 5.77
C ARG A 149 2.71 -14.06 4.73
N GLY A 150 1.40 -14.27 4.68
CA GLY A 150 0.53 -13.65 3.68
C GLY A 150 0.86 -14.12 2.26
N GLY A 151 1.22 -15.39 2.08
CA GLY A 151 1.57 -15.94 0.77
C GLY A 151 3.00 -15.62 0.28
N ASN A 152 3.82 -14.89 1.05
CA ASN A 152 5.22 -14.63 0.70
C ASN A 152 6.07 -15.91 0.61
N SER A 153 5.70 -16.95 1.35
CA SER A 153 6.38 -18.24 1.33
C SER A 153 5.81 -19.21 0.29
N ILE A 154 4.77 -18.83 -0.46
CA ILE A 154 4.21 -19.63 -1.55
C ILE A 154 4.89 -19.23 -2.85
N LEU A 155 5.96 -19.95 -3.19
CA LEU A 155 6.76 -19.68 -4.38
C LEU A 155 6.15 -20.33 -5.63
N GLY A 156 6.32 -19.68 -6.78
CA GLY A 156 5.82 -20.21 -8.05
C GLY A 156 6.33 -19.43 -9.27
N TYR A 157 5.93 -19.89 -10.45
CA TYR A 157 6.15 -19.19 -11.71
C TYR A 157 4.82 -18.64 -12.19
N PHE A 158 4.83 -17.44 -12.75
CA PHE A 158 3.63 -16.80 -13.29
C PHE A 158 3.74 -16.69 -14.80
N MET A 159 2.74 -17.24 -15.50
CA MET A 159 2.71 -17.31 -16.97
C MET A 159 3.98 -17.96 -17.54
N ASN A 160 4.64 -17.27 -18.47
CA ASN A 160 5.83 -17.76 -19.17
C ASN A 160 7.12 -17.16 -18.60
N GLU A 161 7.06 -16.52 -17.42
CA GLU A 161 8.23 -15.95 -16.77
C GLU A 161 9.20 -17.04 -16.29
N THR A 162 10.48 -16.82 -16.53
CA THR A 162 11.55 -17.75 -16.11
C THR A 162 12.06 -17.46 -14.71
N SER A 163 11.75 -16.28 -14.17
CA SER A 163 12.06 -15.89 -12.80
C SER A 163 10.95 -16.35 -11.86
N GLN A 164 11.33 -16.96 -10.74
CA GLN A 164 10.39 -17.34 -9.70
C GLN A 164 9.85 -16.09 -8.99
N THR A 165 8.56 -16.10 -8.66
CA THR A 165 7.90 -15.10 -7.81
C THR A 165 7.24 -15.79 -6.62
N ASN A 166 6.52 -15.05 -5.78
CA ASN A 166 5.67 -15.60 -4.74
C ASN A 166 4.23 -15.10 -4.89
N LEU A 167 3.29 -15.75 -4.22
CA LEU A 167 1.86 -15.42 -4.32
C LEU A 167 1.59 -13.96 -3.91
N HIS A 168 2.24 -13.46 -2.86
CA HIS A 168 2.07 -12.10 -2.38
C HIS A 168 2.46 -11.07 -3.45
N THR A 169 3.68 -11.17 -3.97
CA THR A 169 4.18 -10.29 -5.04
C THR A 169 3.35 -10.35 -6.33
N LEU A 170 2.76 -11.52 -6.63
CA LEU A 170 1.84 -11.65 -7.75
C LEU A 170 0.57 -10.80 -7.55
N TRP A 171 0.01 -10.77 -6.35
CA TRP A 171 -1.14 -9.92 -6.01
C TRP A 171 -0.77 -8.43 -6.00
N ASP A 172 0.34 -8.07 -5.35
CA ASP A 172 0.78 -6.67 -5.22
C ASP A 172 0.99 -6.03 -6.59
N SER A 173 1.67 -6.76 -7.48
CA SER A 173 2.25 -6.19 -8.69
C SER A 173 2.02 -7.04 -9.93
N GLY A 174 2.20 -8.35 -9.85
CA GLY A 174 2.24 -9.21 -11.05
C GLY A 174 0.96 -9.16 -11.88
N LEU A 175 -0.21 -9.26 -11.25
CA LEU A 175 -1.51 -9.20 -11.94
C LEU A 175 -1.78 -7.82 -12.55
N ILE A 176 -1.42 -6.74 -11.83
CA ILE A 176 -1.56 -5.36 -12.30
C ILE A 176 -0.65 -5.10 -13.51
N MET A 177 0.62 -5.49 -13.41
CA MET A 177 1.61 -5.31 -14.47
C MET A 177 1.24 -6.12 -15.72
N MET A 178 0.75 -7.35 -15.53
CA MET A 178 0.22 -8.16 -16.63
C MET A 178 -0.94 -7.45 -17.34
N ARG A 179 -1.93 -6.94 -16.60
CA ARG A 179 -3.08 -6.21 -17.19
C ARG A 179 -2.60 -4.94 -17.92
N LEU A 180 -1.68 -4.18 -17.32
CA LEU A 180 -1.09 -2.99 -17.92
C LEU A 180 -0.38 -3.28 -19.24
N GLN A 181 0.44 -4.33 -19.26
CA GLN A 181 1.19 -4.73 -20.46
C GLN A 181 0.26 -5.22 -21.56
N ARG A 182 -0.72 -6.08 -21.22
CA ARG A 182 -1.61 -6.69 -22.21
C ARG A 182 -2.60 -5.70 -22.80
N ASP A 183 -3.20 -4.86 -21.96
CA ASP A 183 -4.42 -4.13 -22.33
C ASP A 183 -4.23 -2.61 -22.41
N PHE A 184 -3.13 -2.07 -21.86
CA PHE A 184 -2.95 -0.62 -21.70
C PHE A 184 -1.58 -0.11 -22.18
N GLN A 185 -0.82 -0.89 -22.94
CA GLN A 185 0.49 -0.49 -23.47
C GLN A 185 1.46 0.00 -22.37
N GLN A 186 1.37 -0.59 -21.18
CA GLN A 186 2.11 -0.20 -19.98
C GLN A 186 1.84 1.24 -19.49
N ASN A 187 0.74 1.86 -19.93
CA ASN A 187 0.37 3.21 -19.54
C ASN A 187 -0.56 3.19 -18.31
N ILE A 188 0.00 3.59 -17.16
CA ILE A 188 -0.74 3.66 -15.88
C ILE A 188 -1.92 4.62 -15.96
N SER A 189 -1.80 5.74 -16.69
CA SER A 189 -2.90 6.70 -16.84
C SER A 189 -4.06 6.11 -17.62
N HIS A 190 -3.82 5.36 -18.70
CA HIS A 190 -4.91 4.68 -19.43
C HIS A 190 -5.61 3.64 -18.55
N TYR A 191 -4.86 2.92 -17.71
CA TYR A 191 -5.46 1.94 -16.81
C TYR A 191 -6.26 2.60 -15.68
N TYR A 192 -5.73 3.69 -15.11
CA TYR A 192 -6.46 4.55 -14.18
C TYR A 192 -7.76 5.06 -14.81
N ASP A 193 -7.71 5.61 -16.02
CA ASP A 193 -8.90 6.15 -16.71
C ASP A 193 -9.95 5.06 -16.90
N HIS A 194 -9.53 3.85 -17.28
CA HIS A 194 -10.42 2.70 -17.38
C HIS A 194 -11.12 2.36 -16.06
N ILE A 195 -10.37 2.27 -14.95
CA ILE A 195 -10.95 1.99 -13.63
C ILE A 195 -11.86 3.12 -13.17
N TYR A 196 -11.46 4.37 -13.39
CA TYR A 196 -12.27 5.54 -13.05
C TYR A 196 -13.62 5.53 -13.78
N GLN A 197 -13.64 5.18 -15.07
CA GLN A 197 -14.89 5.01 -15.82
C GLN A 197 -15.75 3.86 -15.27
N LEU A 198 -15.16 2.74 -14.86
CA LEU A 198 -15.90 1.66 -14.22
C LEU A 198 -16.55 2.11 -12.91
N MET A 199 -15.84 2.90 -12.12
CA MET A 199 -16.35 3.49 -10.87
C MET A 199 -17.56 4.39 -11.12
N LEU A 200 -17.46 5.31 -12.09
CA LEU A 200 -18.56 6.22 -12.44
C LEU A 200 -19.80 5.46 -12.93
N ASN A 201 -19.61 4.38 -13.68
CA ASN A 201 -20.71 3.55 -14.19
C ASN A 201 -21.41 2.73 -13.10
N GLN A 202 -20.74 2.43 -11.98
CA GLN A 202 -21.38 1.79 -10.83
C GLN A 202 -22.19 2.79 -10.01
N SER A 203 -21.68 4.00 -9.83
CA SER A 203 -22.37 5.07 -9.08
C SER A 203 -23.62 5.61 -9.79
N SER A 204 -23.76 5.39 -11.11
CA SER A 204 -24.97 5.76 -11.86
C SER A 204 -26.10 4.71 -11.80
N LEU A 205 -25.83 3.55 -11.21
CA LEU A 205 -26.79 2.46 -11.01
C LEU A 205 -27.38 2.41 -9.59
N SER A 206 -26.92 3.26 -8.68
CA SER A 206 -27.41 3.43 -7.30
C SER A 206 -28.23 4.70 -7.13
#